data_AF-A0A925IF26-F1
#
_entry.id   AF-A0A925IF26-F1
#
_cell.length_a   1.000
_cell.length_b   1.000
_cell.length_c   1.000
_cell.angle_alpha   90.00
_cell.angle_beta   90.00
_cell.angle_gamma   90.00
#
_symmetry.space_group_name_H-M   'P 1'
#
loop_
_entity.id
_entity.type
_entity.pdbx_description
1 polymer ?
#
loop_
_entity_poly.entity_id
_entity_poly.type
_entity_poly.pdbx_seq_one_letter_code
_entity_poly.pdbx_strand_id
1 'polypeptide(L)'
;MLKHRPIYVIGDVHGHLQKLLDLLRDDVPLLDENLAWVGGDATLWFMGDFFDRGPDGIGVMDLVMRLQQEAPASGGQVKSLLGNHDVTMLTAALFPNERTKGPAGTFIGDWKRNGGQDKDLERLQDHHIAWLKTLPAMARVQGRIFIHADSNLYVRYGRTIDEVNAAFSELIHSEDLARWDKLLSEFSEHKAFFDRG
;
A
#
# COMPACT_ATOMS: atom_id res chain seq x y z
N MET A 1 -28.72 8.36 -18.70
CA MET A 1 -27.88 7.15 -18.59
C MET A 1 -26.88 7.36 -17.46
N LEU A 2 -26.82 6.45 -16.49
CA LEU A 2 -25.77 6.49 -15.47
C LEU A 2 -24.42 6.27 -16.17
N LYS A 3 -23.55 7.28 -16.21
CA LYS A 3 -22.18 7.12 -16.71
C LYS A 3 -21.47 6.12 -15.81
N HIS A 4 -21.09 4.96 -16.34
CA HIS A 4 -20.26 4.02 -15.61
C HIS A 4 -18.84 4.57 -15.60
N ARG A 5 -18.37 5.03 -14.43
CA ARG A 5 -16.99 5.48 -14.25
C ARG A 5 -16.06 4.25 -14.25
N PRO A 6 -15.01 4.23 -15.08
CA PRO A 6 -14.08 3.11 -15.09
C PRO A 6 -13.30 3.04 -13.77
N ILE A 7 -13.07 1.83 -13.29
CA ILE A 7 -12.21 1.55 -12.13
C ILE A 7 -11.04 0.71 -12.62
N TYR A 8 -9.84 1.22 -12.42
CA TYR A 8 -8.58 0.52 -12.65
C TYR A 8 -8.00 0.11 -11.30
N VAL A 9 -7.44 -1.10 -11.23
CA VAL A 9 -6.85 -1.65 -10.01
C VAL A 9 -5.46 -2.17 -10.36
N ILE A 10 -4.45 -1.66 -9.68
CA ILE A 10 -3.05 -2.07 -9.82
C ILE A 10 -2.65 -2.81 -8.56
N GLY A 11 -2.12 -4.02 -8.76
CA GLY A 11 -1.54 -4.84 -7.69
C GLY A 11 -0.16 -4.33 -7.27
N ASP A 12 0.65 -5.24 -6.75
CA ASP A 12 1.96 -4.92 -6.17
C ASP A 12 2.90 -4.27 -7.19
N VAL A 13 3.44 -3.10 -6.85
CA VAL A 13 4.35 -2.34 -7.73
C VAL A 13 5.80 -2.67 -7.41
N HIS A 14 6.12 -2.84 -6.13
CA HIS A 14 7.45 -3.20 -5.64
C HIS A 14 8.57 -2.35 -6.26
N GLY A 15 8.50 -1.03 -6.13
CA GLY A 15 9.53 -0.10 -6.58
C GLY A 15 9.81 -0.07 -8.09
N HIS A 16 8.99 -0.70 -8.94
CA HIS A 16 9.18 -0.70 -10.39
C HIS A 16 8.55 0.53 -11.06
N LEU A 17 9.00 1.73 -10.68
CA LEU A 17 8.46 3.00 -11.17
C LEU A 17 8.34 3.06 -12.70
N GLN A 18 9.39 2.71 -13.44
CA GLN A 18 9.35 2.81 -14.90
C GLN A 18 8.27 1.93 -15.52
N LYS A 19 8.09 0.69 -15.03
CA LYS A 19 7.03 -0.21 -15.50
C LYS A 19 5.64 0.35 -15.19
N LEU A 20 5.49 0.98 -14.02
CA LEU A 20 4.23 1.63 -13.65
C LEU A 20 3.93 2.82 -14.57
N LEU A 21 4.93 3.64 -14.89
CA LEU A 21 4.78 4.77 -15.81
C LEU A 21 4.41 4.29 -17.23
N ASP A 22 5.11 3.28 -17.74
CA ASP A 22 4.83 2.70 -19.06
C ASP A 22 3.39 2.13 -19.10
N LEU A 23 2.96 1.40 -18.07
CA LEU A 23 1.59 0.89 -17.95
C LEU A 23 0.55 2.02 -17.95
N LEU A 24 0.77 3.07 -17.16
CA LEU A 24 -0.19 4.17 -16.96
C LEU A 24 -0.22 5.19 -18.10
N ARG A 25 0.82 5.22 -18.95
CA ARG A 25 0.87 6.08 -20.14
C ARG A 25 0.43 5.32 -21.39
N ASP A 26 0.93 4.10 -21.58
CA ASP A 26 0.87 3.41 -22.87
C ASP A 26 -0.27 2.39 -22.93
N ASP A 27 -0.44 1.56 -21.91
CA ASP A 27 -1.43 0.48 -21.90
C ASP A 27 -2.79 0.93 -21.36
N VAL A 28 -2.78 1.77 -20.32
CA VAL A 28 -3.96 2.32 -19.66
C VAL A 28 -3.75 3.83 -19.55
N PRO A 29 -4.05 4.61 -20.61
CA PRO A 29 -3.62 6.01 -20.77
C PRO A 29 -4.32 6.95 -19.79
N LEU A 30 -3.92 6.87 -18.52
CA LEU A 30 -4.33 7.72 -17.42
C LEU A 30 -3.35 8.88 -17.24
N LEU A 31 -2.15 8.78 -17.84
CA LEU A 31 -1.12 9.80 -17.85
C LEU A 31 -0.82 10.28 -19.28
N ASP A 32 -0.48 11.56 -19.43
CA ASP A 32 0.07 12.10 -20.67
C ASP A 32 1.60 11.96 -20.76
N GLU A 33 2.19 12.51 -21.81
CA GLU A 33 3.65 12.51 -22.03
C GLU A 33 4.45 13.27 -20.96
N ASN A 34 3.81 14.20 -20.25
CA ASN A 34 4.39 14.90 -19.10
C ASN A 34 4.13 14.17 -17.78
N LEU A 35 3.57 12.95 -17.84
CA LEU A 35 3.15 12.13 -16.72
C LEU A 35 2.04 12.78 -15.88
N ALA A 36 1.29 13.74 -16.41
CA ALA A 36 0.17 14.39 -15.74
C ALA A 36 -1.12 13.58 -15.89
N TRP A 37 -2.00 13.63 -14.89
CA TRP A 37 -3.29 12.95 -14.95
C TRP A 37 -4.15 13.44 -16.13
N VAL A 38 -4.53 12.51 -16.99
CA VAL A 38 -5.52 12.68 -18.07
C VAL A 38 -6.64 11.64 -18.03
N GLY A 39 -6.71 10.85 -16.96
CA GLY A 39 -7.70 9.79 -16.76
C GLY A 39 -9.16 10.26 -16.57
N GLY A 40 -9.45 11.56 -16.71
CA GLY A 40 -10.81 12.10 -16.58
C GLY A 40 -11.46 11.77 -15.24
N ASP A 41 -12.67 11.20 -15.27
CA ASP A 41 -13.43 10.78 -14.09
C ASP A 41 -13.16 9.33 -13.64
N ALA A 42 -12.09 8.70 -14.15
CA ALA A 42 -11.67 7.38 -13.75
C ALA A 42 -11.29 7.31 -12.26
N THR A 43 -11.46 6.12 -11.68
CA THR A 43 -10.92 5.80 -10.35
C THR A 43 -9.78 4.80 -10.49
N LEU A 44 -8.60 5.15 -10.00
CA LEU A 44 -7.43 4.28 -9.95
C LEU A 44 -7.18 3.84 -8.50
N TRP A 45 -7.05 2.53 -8.29
CA TRP A 45 -6.69 1.94 -7.00
C TRP A 45 -5.34 1.27 -7.06
N PHE A 46 -4.50 1.54 -6.06
CA PHE A 46 -3.31 0.76 -5.74
C PHE A 46 -3.60 -0.15 -4.55
N MET A 47 -3.24 -1.42 -4.66
CA MET A 47 -3.55 -2.43 -3.65
C MET A 47 -2.48 -2.55 -2.55
N GLY A 48 -1.52 -1.62 -2.48
CA GLY A 48 -0.40 -1.63 -1.54
C GLY A 48 0.91 -2.11 -2.16
N ASP A 49 1.93 -2.31 -1.33
CA ASP A 49 3.26 -2.82 -1.71
C ASP A 49 3.96 -1.95 -2.76
N PHE A 50 4.21 -0.70 -2.35
CA PHE A 50 4.87 0.30 -3.20
C PHE A 50 6.40 0.11 -3.26
N PHE A 51 6.99 -0.50 -2.24
CA PHE A 51 8.44 -0.54 -2.02
C PHE A 51 9.04 -1.93 -2.23
N ASP A 52 10.36 -2.03 -2.04
CA ASP A 52 11.23 -3.21 -2.14
C ASP A 52 11.31 -3.87 -3.52
N ARG A 53 12.28 -4.78 -3.68
CA ARG A 53 12.64 -5.58 -4.86
C ARG A 53 13.04 -4.77 -6.09
N GLY A 54 12.24 -3.78 -6.49
CA GLY A 54 12.52 -2.86 -7.57
C GLY A 54 13.42 -1.69 -7.14
N PRO A 55 13.81 -0.86 -8.12
CA PRO A 55 14.83 0.16 -7.93
C PRO A 55 14.33 1.50 -7.37
N ASP A 56 13.04 1.77 -7.24
CA ASP A 56 12.58 3.10 -6.82
C ASP A 56 11.22 3.07 -6.12
N GLY A 57 11.20 2.61 -4.86
CA GLY A 57 9.98 2.59 -4.05
C GLY A 57 9.48 3.99 -3.70
N ILE A 58 10.40 4.91 -3.36
CA ILE A 58 10.04 6.29 -3.05
C ILE A 58 9.46 7.01 -4.27
N GLY A 59 10.05 6.83 -5.46
CA GLY A 59 9.51 7.42 -6.68
C GLY A 59 8.12 6.88 -7.08
N VAL A 60 7.83 5.60 -6.82
CA VAL A 60 6.48 5.05 -6.93
C VAL A 60 5.53 5.80 -6.00
N MET A 61 5.90 5.93 -4.74
CA MET A 61 5.06 6.58 -3.74
C MET A 61 4.82 8.06 -4.06
N ASP A 62 5.86 8.80 -4.47
CA ASP A 62 5.77 10.19 -4.92
C ASP A 62 4.79 10.36 -6.09
N LEU A 63 4.86 9.45 -7.08
CA LEU A 63 3.91 9.41 -8.19
C LEU A 63 2.48 9.23 -7.67
N VAL A 64 2.23 8.23 -6.83
CA VAL A 64 0.88 7.95 -6.31
C VAL A 64 0.33 9.15 -5.52
N MET A 65 1.14 9.73 -4.63
CA MET A 65 0.78 10.92 -3.86
C MET A 65 0.42 12.11 -4.76
N ARG A 66 1.19 12.35 -5.83
CA ARG A 66 0.91 13.38 -6.82
C ARG A 66 -0.40 13.11 -7.57
N LEU A 67 -0.61 11.90 -8.07
CA LEU A 67 -1.83 11.54 -8.81
C LEU A 67 -3.09 11.64 -7.94
N GLN A 68 -2.98 11.37 -6.63
CA GLN A 68 -4.04 11.63 -5.65
C GLN A 68 -4.45 13.11 -5.57
N GLN A 69 -3.53 14.03 -5.84
CA GLN A 69 -3.80 15.47 -5.87
C GLN A 69 -4.32 15.94 -7.23
N GLU A 70 -3.82 15.36 -8.33
CA GLU A 70 -4.19 15.77 -9.69
C GLU A 70 -5.57 15.25 -10.12
N ALA A 71 -5.87 13.97 -9.88
CA ALA A 71 -7.08 13.34 -10.40
C ALA A 71 -8.40 14.05 -10.05
N PRO A 72 -8.59 14.58 -8.81
CA PRO A 72 -9.80 15.33 -8.46
C PRO A 72 -10.10 16.53 -9.35
N ALA A 73 -9.09 17.19 -9.93
CA ALA A 73 -9.27 18.36 -10.79
C ALA A 73 -10.04 18.03 -12.08
N SER A 74 -10.01 16.78 -12.53
CA SER A 74 -10.77 16.27 -13.68
C SER A 74 -11.99 15.43 -13.28
N GLY A 75 -12.34 15.39 -11.99
CA GLY A 75 -13.43 14.58 -11.44
C GLY A 75 -13.07 13.11 -11.20
N GLY A 76 -11.79 12.75 -11.38
CA GLY A 76 -11.24 11.42 -11.12
C GLY A 76 -10.82 11.23 -9.67
N GLN A 77 -10.34 10.03 -9.36
CA GLN A 77 -9.85 9.67 -8.03
C GLN A 77 -8.68 8.70 -8.13
N VAL A 78 -7.67 8.90 -7.30
CA VAL A 78 -6.62 7.90 -7.06
C VAL A 78 -6.70 7.54 -5.57
N LYS A 79 -6.59 6.25 -5.26
CA LYS A 79 -6.72 5.70 -3.91
C LYS A 79 -5.74 4.56 -3.72
N SER A 80 -5.38 4.31 -2.48
CA SER A 80 -4.39 3.31 -2.10
C SER A 80 -4.82 2.55 -0.86
N LEU A 81 -4.49 1.27 -0.81
CA LEU A 81 -4.51 0.46 0.41
C LEU A 81 -3.11 0.32 0.99
N LEU A 82 -3.04 -0.07 2.25
CA LEU A 82 -1.82 -0.47 2.91
C LEU A 82 -1.51 -1.95 2.64
N GLY A 83 -0.31 -2.23 2.11
CA GLY A 83 0.24 -3.58 1.94
C GLY A 83 1.15 -4.02 3.08
N ASN A 84 1.54 -5.30 3.09
CA ASN A 84 2.40 -5.82 4.16
C ASN A 84 3.84 -5.32 4.04
N HIS A 85 4.32 -5.06 2.82
CA HIS A 85 5.65 -4.50 2.62
C HIS A 85 5.69 -3.02 2.98
N ASP A 86 4.58 -2.30 2.87
CA ASP A 86 4.43 -0.94 3.37
C ASP A 86 4.54 -0.88 4.91
N VAL A 87 3.91 -1.84 5.61
CA VAL A 87 4.06 -2.01 7.07
C VAL A 87 5.51 -2.37 7.42
N THR A 88 6.15 -3.25 6.65
CA THR A 88 7.56 -3.63 6.87
C THR A 88 8.47 -2.39 6.73
N MET A 89 8.29 -1.58 5.70
CA MET A 89 8.99 -0.31 5.50
C MET A 89 8.80 0.65 6.68
N LEU A 90 7.56 0.83 7.15
CA LEU A 90 7.25 1.66 8.33
C LEU A 90 8.00 1.18 9.58
N THR A 91 7.98 -0.11 9.88
CA THR A 91 8.66 -0.64 11.07
C THR A 91 10.18 -0.49 10.99
N ALA A 92 10.77 -0.69 9.81
CA ALA A 92 12.21 -0.49 9.61
C ALA A 92 12.61 0.99 9.78
N ALA A 93 11.78 1.92 9.34
CA ALA A 93 12.02 3.36 9.47
C ALA A 93 11.81 3.87 10.91
N LEU A 94 10.74 3.43 11.57
CA LEU A 94 10.36 3.91 12.90
C LEU A 94 11.14 3.23 14.04
N PHE A 95 11.51 1.97 13.85
CA PHE A 95 12.12 1.13 14.89
C PHE A 95 13.42 0.45 14.40
N PRO A 96 14.39 1.22 13.85
CA PRO A 96 15.53 0.66 13.13
C PRO A 96 16.44 -0.24 13.98
N ASN A 97 16.47 -0.03 15.29
CA ASN A 97 17.32 -0.76 16.24
C ASN A 97 16.55 -1.82 17.03
N GLU A 98 15.25 -1.98 16.80
CA GLU A 98 14.39 -2.87 17.58
C GLU A 98 14.37 -4.29 17.01
N ARG A 99 14.16 -5.25 17.92
CA ARG A 99 13.99 -6.66 17.58
C ARG A 99 12.55 -6.95 17.20
N THR A 100 12.39 -7.96 16.36
CA THR A 100 11.09 -8.52 15.96
C THR A 100 11.13 -10.04 16.13
N LYS A 101 9.95 -10.66 16.22
CA LYS A 101 9.78 -12.12 16.11
C LYS A 101 9.89 -12.63 14.67
N GLY A 102 9.98 -11.75 13.68
CA GLY A 102 10.20 -12.14 12.29
C GLY A 102 11.56 -12.78 12.03
N PRO A 103 11.74 -13.38 10.85
CA PRO A 103 12.80 -14.35 10.57
C PRO A 103 14.23 -13.80 10.63
N ALA A 104 14.44 -12.51 10.40
CA ALA A 104 15.76 -11.87 10.51
C ALA A 104 16.04 -11.32 11.92
N GLY A 105 15.04 -11.31 12.82
CA GLY A 105 15.19 -10.93 14.23
C GLY A 105 15.27 -9.43 14.52
N THR A 106 15.33 -8.56 13.51
CA THR A 106 15.19 -7.09 13.61
C THR A 106 14.32 -6.56 12.48
N PHE A 107 13.63 -5.42 12.69
CA PHE A 107 12.75 -4.84 11.66
C PHE A 107 13.52 -4.45 10.38
N ILE A 108 14.71 -3.85 10.52
CA ILE A 108 15.60 -3.61 9.36
C ILE A 108 16.03 -4.93 8.70
N GLY A 109 16.31 -5.96 9.50
CA GLY A 109 16.68 -7.27 8.97
C GLY A 109 15.59 -7.86 8.09
N ASP A 110 14.34 -7.79 8.53
CA ASP A 110 13.19 -8.31 7.78
C ASP A 110 12.90 -7.47 6.54
N TRP A 111 13.03 -6.15 6.62
CA TRP A 111 12.99 -5.26 5.47
C TRP A 111 14.00 -5.69 4.39
N LYS A 112 15.27 -5.84 4.77
CA LYS A 112 16.34 -6.28 3.84
C LYS A 112 16.07 -7.66 3.27
N ARG A 113 15.66 -8.61 4.12
CA ARG A 113 15.34 -9.98 3.72
C ARG A 113 14.21 -10.02 2.67
N ASN A 114 13.25 -9.12 2.77
CA ASN A 114 12.11 -9.03 1.85
C ASN A 114 12.42 -8.30 0.53
N GLY A 115 13.68 -7.90 0.31
CA GLY A 115 14.13 -7.19 -0.90
C GLY A 115 14.21 -5.68 -0.73
N GLY A 116 14.10 -5.19 0.51
CA GLY A 116 14.16 -3.78 0.84
C GLY A 116 15.43 -3.09 0.37
N GLN A 117 15.29 -1.86 -0.13
CA GLN A 117 16.40 -1.07 -0.68
C GLN A 117 16.85 -0.03 0.34
N ASP A 118 18.16 0.04 0.62
CA ASP A 118 18.72 1.03 1.57
C ASP A 118 18.44 2.47 1.10
N LYS A 119 18.54 2.74 -0.21
CA LYS A 119 18.22 4.04 -0.81
C LYS A 119 16.77 4.50 -0.58
N ASP A 120 15.82 3.57 -0.44
CA ASP A 120 14.43 3.94 -0.17
C ASP A 120 14.28 4.42 1.28
N LEU A 121 14.96 3.78 2.23
CA LEU A 121 15.03 4.24 3.62
C LEU A 121 15.76 5.58 3.73
N GLU A 122 16.87 5.77 3.01
CA GLU A 122 17.64 7.02 3.00
C GLU A 122 16.83 8.21 2.43
N ARG A 123 15.95 7.94 1.46
CA ARG A 123 15.08 8.95 0.83
C ARG A 123 13.73 9.11 1.53
N LEU A 124 13.38 8.24 2.48
CA LEU A 124 12.13 8.34 3.21
C LEU A 124 12.12 9.60 4.07
N GLN A 125 10.99 10.33 4.07
CA GLN A 125 10.82 11.58 4.81
C GLN A 125 9.54 11.54 5.63
N ASP A 126 9.39 12.46 6.58
CA ASP A 126 8.24 12.52 7.49
C ASP A 126 6.90 12.58 6.76
N HIS A 127 6.82 13.29 5.63
CA HIS A 127 5.60 13.39 4.85
C HIS A 127 5.22 12.07 4.15
N HIS A 128 6.22 11.25 3.79
CA HIS A 128 6.01 9.90 3.28
C HIS A 128 5.44 8.98 4.36
N ILE A 129 6.04 9.02 5.54
CA ILE A 129 5.57 8.27 6.71
C ILE A 129 4.14 8.69 7.07
N ALA A 130 3.88 9.99 7.13
CA ALA A 130 2.55 10.53 7.42
C ALA A 130 1.51 10.06 6.40
N TRP A 131 1.85 10.03 5.11
CA TRP A 131 0.96 9.51 4.07
C TRP A 131 0.69 8.01 4.26
N LEU A 132 1.72 7.17 4.46
CA LEU A 132 1.55 5.73 4.70
C LEU A 132 0.63 5.45 5.89
N LYS A 133 0.78 6.24 6.98
CA LYS A 133 -0.06 6.11 8.17
C LYS A 133 -1.54 6.47 7.94
N THR A 134 -1.88 7.13 6.84
CA THR A 134 -3.26 7.46 6.46
C THR A 134 -3.94 6.39 5.62
N LEU A 135 -3.19 5.42 5.11
CA LEU A 135 -3.73 4.42 4.19
C LEU A 135 -4.69 3.46 4.91
N PRO A 136 -5.88 3.20 4.34
CA PRO A 136 -6.79 2.19 4.86
C PRO A 136 -6.28 0.77 4.57
N ALA A 137 -6.66 -0.17 5.41
CA ALA A 137 -6.39 -1.59 5.22
C ALA A 137 -7.39 -2.26 4.26
N MET A 138 -8.61 -1.72 4.19
CA MET A 138 -9.70 -2.24 3.38
C MET A 138 -10.51 -1.11 2.74
N ALA A 139 -11.12 -1.37 1.58
CA ALA A 139 -12.09 -0.46 0.97
C ALA A 139 -13.30 -1.20 0.39
N ARG A 140 -14.45 -0.51 0.34
CA ARG A 140 -15.62 -0.97 -0.41
C ARG A 140 -15.82 -0.11 -1.64
N VAL A 141 -15.76 -0.71 -2.82
CA VAL A 141 -15.85 0.00 -4.10
C VAL A 141 -16.89 -0.68 -4.97
N GLN A 142 -18.01 0.02 -5.24
CA GLN A 142 -19.10 -0.49 -6.09
C GLN A 142 -19.55 -1.93 -5.75
N GLY A 143 -19.71 -2.22 -4.45
CA GLY A 143 -20.12 -3.54 -3.97
C GLY A 143 -19.01 -4.59 -3.89
N ARG A 144 -17.79 -4.28 -4.31
CA ARG A 144 -16.59 -5.12 -4.14
C ARG A 144 -15.82 -4.72 -2.90
N ILE A 145 -15.16 -5.68 -2.26
CA ILE A 145 -14.24 -5.44 -1.14
C ILE A 145 -12.83 -5.54 -1.70
N PHE A 146 -12.02 -4.51 -1.43
CA PHE A 146 -10.61 -4.46 -1.78
C PHE A 146 -9.81 -4.68 -0.50
N ILE A 147 -8.90 -5.65 -0.55
CA ILE A 147 -7.93 -6.00 0.48
C ILE A 147 -6.61 -6.33 -0.19
N HIS A 148 -5.50 -6.08 0.50
CA HIS A 148 -4.17 -6.40 0.00
C HIS A 148 -3.90 -7.91 0.06
N ALA A 149 -4.06 -8.52 1.24
CA ALA A 149 -3.68 -9.92 1.46
C ALA A 149 -4.88 -10.87 1.43
N ASP A 150 -4.66 -12.08 0.94
CA ASP A 150 -5.61 -13.20 1.02
C ASP A 150 -5.58 -13.86 2.43
N SER A 151 -6.04 -13.11 3.44
CA SER A 151 -5.90 -13.46 4.86
C SER A 151 -7.17 -13.21 5.68
N ASN A 152 -7.37 -14.03 6.72
CA ASN A 152 -8.40 -13.81 7.74
C ASN A 152 -8.00 -12.75 8.76
N LEU A 153 -6.82 -12.11 8.63
CA LEU A 153 -6.37 -11.08 9.57
C LEU A 153 -7.43 -9.99 9.76
N TYR A 154 -8.07 -9.55 8.68
CA TYR A 154 -9.00 -8.41 8.72
C TYR A 154 -10.17 -8.62 9.69
N VAL A 155 -10.71 -9.84 9.77
CA VAL A 155 -11.84 -10.14 10.67
C VAL A 155 -11.44 -10.19 12.16
N ARG A 156 -10.13 -10.18 12.47
CA ARG A 156 -9.60 -10.07 13.84
C ARG A 156 -9.61 -8.62 14.34
N TYR A 157 -9.63 -7.64 13.44
CA TYR A 157 -9.54 -6.21 13.74
C TYR A 157 -10.90 -5.49 13.70
N GLY A 158 -11.96 -6.13 13.19
CA GLY A 158 -13.29 -5.54 13.15
C GLY A 158 -14.31 -6.43 12.44
N ARG A 159 -15.59 -6.06 12.55
CA ARG A 159 -16.73 -6.66 11.84
C ARG A 159 -17.20 -5.83 10.67
N THR A 160 -16.81 -4.56 10.61
CA THR A 160 -17.06 -3.65 9.47
C THR A 160 -15.75 -3.11 8.91
N ILE A 161 -15.78 -2.61 7.66
CA ILE A 161 -14.60 -2.00 7.02
C ILE A 161 -14.10 -0.80 7.83
N ASP A 162 -15.02 0.00 8.38
CA ASP A 162 -14.66 1.17 9.17
C ASP A 162 -14.00 0.77 10.49
N GLU A 163 -14.50 -0.27 11.16
CA GLU A 163 -13.86 -0.81 12.37
C GLU A 163 -12.45 -1.35 12.09
N VAL A 164 -12.28 -2.10 10.99
CA VAL A 164 -10.96 -2.62 10.60
C VAL A 164 -10.00 -1.48 10.29
N ASN A 165 -10.42 -0.49 9.50
CA ASN A 165 -9.58 0.66 9.17
C ASN A 165 -9.24 1.50 10.41
N ALA A 166 -10.17 1.67 11.35
CA ALA A 166 -9.91 2.37 12.61
C ALA A 166 -8.90 1.61 13.48
N ALA A 167 -9.04 0.29 13.61
CA ALA A 167 -8.13 -0.54 14.40
C ALA A 167 -6.70 -0.59 13.80
N PHE A 168 -6.59 -0.61 12.47
CA PHE A 168 -5.31 -0.48 11.77
C PHE A 168 -4.70 0.89 11.98
N SER A 169 -5.49 1.97 11.83
CA SER A 169 -5.03 3.33 12.05
C SER A 169 -4.51 3.51 13.48
N GLU A 170 -5.25 3.03 14.48
CA GLU A 170 -4.83 3.07 15.89
C GLU A 170 -3.49 2.33 16.10
N LEU A 171 -3.35 1.12 15.54
CA LEU A 171 -2.11 0.34 15.64
C LEU A 171 -0.92 1.06 14.99
N ILE A 172 -1.10 1.58 13.78
CA ILE A 172 -0.05 2.23 12.98
C ILE A 172 0.41 3.56 13.59
N HIS A 173 -0.42 4.17 14.43
CA HIS A 173 -0.05 5.35 15.21
C HIS A 173 0.46 5.02 16.61
N SER A 174 0.52 3.74 17.00
CA SER A 174 1.03 3.31 18.30
C SER A 174 2.54 3.02 18.30
N GLU A 175 3.15 3.07 19.48
CA GLU A 175 4.53 2.65 19.74
C GLU A 175 4.61 1.19 20.28
N ASP A 176 3.50 0.44 20.23
CA ASP A 176 3.44 -0.92 20.75
C ASP A 176 4.04 -1.93 19.75
N LEU A 177 5.34 -2.21 19.92
CA LEU A 177 6.09 -3.14 19.07
C LEU A 177 5.47 -4.53 18.99
N ALA A 178 4.80 -5.00 20.05
CA ALA A 178 4.17 -6.31 20.04
C ALA A 178 2.94 -6.36 19.11
N ARG A 179 2.21 -5.23 18.99
CA ARG A 179 1.11 -5.09 18.02
C ARG A 179 1.62 -5.04 16.59
N TRP A 180 2.72 -4.33 16.33
CA TRP A 180 3.39 -4.31 15.02
C TRP A 180 3.87 -5.71 14.59
N ASP A 181 4.56 -6.42 15.48
CA ASP A 181 5.01 -7.80 15.26
C ASP A 181 3.85 -8.74 14.93
N LYS A 182 2.77 -8.64 15.71
CA LYS A 182 1.57 -9.44 15.47
C LYS A 182 0.97 -9.13 14.10
N LEU A 183 0.84 -7.86 13.74
CA LEU A 183 0.29 -7.46 12.44
C LEU A 183 1.12 -8.02 11.28
N LEU A 184 2.45 -7.86 11.32
CA LEU A 184 3.36 -8.41 10.29
C LEU A 184 3.25 -9.93 10.18
N SER A 185 3.17 -10.64 11.31
CA SER A 185 2.98 -12.09 11.32
C SER A 185 1.64 -12.48 10.69
N GLU A 186 0.55 -11.78 11.00
CA GLU A 186 -0.79 -12.07 10.47
C GLU A 186 -0.92 -11.74 8.97
N PHE A 187 -0.19 -10.73 8.48
CA PHE A 187 -0.08 -10.42 7.05
C PHE A 187 0.65 -11.51 6.26
N SER A 188 1.60 -12.21 6.88
CA SER A 188 2.29 -13.35 6.25
C SER A 188 1.44 -14.63 6.18
N GLU A 189 0.24 -14.62 6.79
CA GLU A 189 -0.73 -15.71 6.61
C GLU A 189 -1.25 -15.66 5.15
N HIS A 190 -1.09 -16.76 4.44
CA HIS A 190 -1.60 -16.91 3.07
C HIS A 190 -2.52 -18.12 2.98
N LYS A 191 -3.30 -18.19 1.90
CA LYS A 191 -4.19 -19.30 1.58
C LYS A 191 -5.33 -19.50 2.58
N ALA A 192 -5.78 -18.43 3.24
CA ALA A 192 -6.87 -18.49 4.21
C ALA A 192 -8.20 -19.00 3.61
N PHE A 193 -8.33 -18.99 2.28
CA PHE A 193 -9.51 -19.41 1.54
C PHE A 193 -9.27 -20.63 0.65
N PHE A 194 -8.06 -21.20 0.65
CA PHE A 194 -7.80 -22.49 0.02
C PHE A 194 -8.03 -23.58 1.08
N ASP A 195 -9.02 -24.43 0.81
CA ASP A 195 -9.59 -25.52 1.63
C ASP A 195 -10.60 -25.17 2.74
N ARG A 196 -11.87 -25.21 2.33
CA ARG A 196 -12.96 -25.86 3.07
C ARG A 196 -13.72 -26.81 2.13
N GLY A 197 -13.02 -27.82 1.61
CA GLY A 197 -13.61 -28.96 0.90
C GLY A 197 -13.74 -30.16 1.83
#